data_AF-A0A7J9B6F9-F1
#
_entry.id   AF-A0A7J9B6F9-F1
#
_cell.length_a   1.000
_cell.length_b   1.000
_cell.length_c   1.000
_cell.angle_alpha   90.00
_cell.angle_beta   90.00
_cell.angle_gamma   90.00
#
_symmetry.space_group_name_H-M   'P 1'
#
loop_
_entity.id
_entity.type
_entity.pdbx_description
1 polymer ?
#
loop_
_entity_poly.entity_id
_entity_poly.type
_entity_poly.pdbx_seq_one_letter_code
_entity_poly.pdbx_strand_id
1 'polypeptide(L)'
;MTLEKKCKDAYDNLKKKSLKMWTRAFLGTTCKSDIVDNNLCEAFNSSIVEARFKSIIRMLEDIRTKMMTRIVQKMKLCNEWKQNYGLLVKAKFDANKKYCVEWQLIWSGENGCELRKGSY
;
A
#
# COMPACT_ATOMS: atom_id res chain seq x y z
N MET A 1 -19.15 -24.53 -4.69
CA MET A 1 -18.41 -25.51 -3.85
C MET A 1 -17.87 -24.77 -2.62
N THR A 2 -18.40 -25.03 -1.43
CA THR A 2 -18.04 -24.33 -0.18
C THR A 2 -16.67 -24.78 0.35
N LEU A 3 -15.90 -23.87 0.93
CA LEU A 3 -14.55 -24.12 1.48
C LEU A 3 -14.55 -25.27 2.52
N GLU A 4 -15.62 -25.36 3.30
CA GLU A 4 -15.88 -26.44 4.27
C GLU A 4 -15.84 -27.84 3.65
N LYS A 5 -16.37 -28.00 2.43
CA LYS A 5 -16.40 -29.29 1.72
C LYS A 5 -15.07 -29.67 1.09
N LYS A 6 -14.16 -28.70 0.87
CA LYS A 6 -12.84 -28.92 0.26
C LYS A 6 -11.74 -29.13 1.29
N CYS A 7 -11.74 -28.38 2.39
CA CYS A 7 -10.71 -28.46 3.43
C CYS A 7 -11.25 -27.93 4.76
N LYS A 8 -11.55 -28.85 5.67
CA LYS A 8 -12.15 -28.55 6.96
C LYS A 8 -11.21 -27.74 7.87
N ASP A 9 -9.94 -28.11 7.91
CA ASP A 9 -8.92 -27.39 8.68
C ASP A 9 -8.75 -25.93 8.23
N ALA A 10 -8.74 -25.68 6.92
CA ALA A 10 -8.65 -24.33 6.40
C ALA A 10 -9.89 -23.50 6.80
N TYR A 11 -11.07 -24.11 6.75
CA TYR A 11 -12.32 -23.47 7.14
C TYR A 11 -12.34 -23.11 8.64
N ASP A 12 -11.95 -24.04 9.51
CA ASP A 12 -11.93 -23.82 10.95
C ASP A 12 -10.89 -22.75 11.34
N ASN A 13 -9.74 -22.73 10.66
CA ASN A 13 -8.74 -21.66 10.85
C ASN A 13 -9.22 -20.29 10.35
N LEU A 14 -10.00 -20.24 9.27
CA LEU A 14 -10.57 -18.99 8.76
C LEU A 14 -11.65 -18.45 9.71
N LYS A 15 -12.50 -19.34 10.24
CA LYS A 15 -13.56 -18.99 11.20
C LYS A 15 -13.03 -18.38 12.49
N LYS A 16 -11.82 -18.77 12.93
CA LYS A 16 -11.14 -18.16 14.08
C LYS A 16 -10.76 -16.68 13.84
N LYS A 17 -10.65 -16.23 12.59
CA LYS A 17 -10.32 -14.84 12.24
C LYS A 17 -11.61 -14.02 12.07
N SER A 18 -11.57 -12.77 12.53
CA SER A 18 -12.70 -11.84 12.38
C SER A 18 -13.16 -11.74 10.93
N LEU A 19 -14.47 -11.91 10.69
CA LEU A 19 -15.11 -11.82 9.37
C LEU A 19 -14.76 -10.51 8.64
N LYS A 20 -14.54 -9.42 9.39
CA LYS A 20 -14.15 -8.12 8.85
C LYS A 20 -12.79 -8.13 8.14
N MET A 21 -11.91 -9.08 8.47
CA MET A 21 -10.56 -9.14 7.93
C MET A 21 -10.48 -9.83 6.56
N TRP A 22 -11.44 -10.67 6.21
CA TRP A 22 -11.36 -11.53 5.02
C TRP A 22 -12.63 -11.55 4.16
N THR A 23 -13.73 -10.97 4.63
CA THR A 23 -14.97 -10.89 3.84
C THR A 23 -15.02 -9.57 3.08
N ARG A 24 -15.27 -9.66 1.75
CA ARG A 24 -15.35 -8.50 0.85
C ARG A 24 -16.40 -7.47 1.29
N ALA A 25 -17.50 -7.89 1.91
CA ALA A 25 -18.57 -7.01 2.37
C ALA A 25 -18.13 -5.96 3.43
N PHE A 26 -17.01 -6.18 4.12
CA PHE A 26 -16.47 -5.24 5.11
C PHE A 26 -15.29 -4.40 4.57
N LEU A 27 -14.89 -4.59 3.32
CA LEU A 27 -13.91 -3.71 2.68
C LEU A 27 -14.59 -2.38 2.36
N GLY A 28 -14.01 -1.28 2.84
CA GLY A 28 -14.51 0.06 2.53
C GLY A 28 -14.41 0.37 1.04
N THR A 29 -15.32 1.21 0.53
CA THR A 29 -15.32 1.68 -0.86
C THR A 29 -14.26 2.75 -1.14
N THR A 30 -13.68 3.33 -0.08
CA THR A 30 -12.66 4.38 -0.18
C THR A 30 -11.26 3.77 -0.21
N CYS A 31 -10.53 3.99 -1.31
CA CYS A 31 -9.12 3.61 -1.39
C CYS A 31 -8.28 4.60 -0.59
N LYS A 32 -7.49 4.10 0.37
CA LYS A 32 -6.53 4.90 1.16
C LYS A 32 -5.09 4.81 0.64
N SER A 33 -4.91 4.22 -0.55
CA SER A 33 -3.62 4.01 -1.20
C SER A 33 -3.64 4.69 -2.57
N ASP A 34 -2.56 5.37 -2.95
CA ASP A 34 -2.43 5.94 -4.31
C ASP A 34 -2.08 4.88 -5.37
N ILE A 35 -1.87 3.63 -4.93
CA ILE A 35 -1.50 2.52 -5.81
C ILE A 35 -2.78 1.96 -6.40
N VAL A 36 -3.15 2.44 -7.58
CA VAL A 36 -4.37 2.04 -8.29
C VAL A 36 -4.08 1.02 -9.41
N ASP A 37 -2.84 0.90 -9.88
CA ASP A 37 -2.51 0.15 -11.09
C ASP A 37 -1.36 -0.86 -10.96
N ASN A 38 -1.21 -1.66 -12.02
CA ASN A 38 -0.27 -2.75 -12.43
C ASN A 38 1.13 -2.86 -11.77
N ASN A 39 1.56 -1.84 -11.03
CA ASN A 39 2.79 -1.75 -10.27
C ASN A 39 2.98 -2.89 -9.26
N LEU A 40 1.91 -3.49 -8.72
CA LEU A 40 2.06 -4.64 -7.82
C LEU A 40 2.55 -5.91 -8.54
N CYS A 41 1.98 -6.20 -9.71
CA CYS A 41 2.41 -7.33 -10.53
C CYS A 41 3.82 -7.10 -11.09
N GLU A 42 4.11 -5.88 -11.55
CA GLU A 42 5.44 -5.50 -12.02
C GLU A 42 6.49 -5.58 -10.90
N ALA A 43 6.21 -5.03 -9.72
CA ALA A 43 7.10 -5.10 -8.57
C ALA A 43 7.28 -6.53 -8.04
N PHE A 44 6.25 -7.38 -8.15
CA PHE A 44 6.39 -8.79 -7.82
C PHE A 44 7.27 -9.51 -8.83
N ASN A 45 7.01 -9.32 -10.13
CA ASN A 45 7.78 -9.94 -11.21
C ASN A 45 9.25 -9.53 -11.17
N SER A 46 9.55 -8.25 -10.94
CA SER A 46 10.93 -7.77 -10.77
C SER A 46 11.61 -8.40 -9.55
N SER A 47 10.86 -8.66 -8.48
CA SER A 47 11.40 -9.24 -7.26
C SER A 47 11.77 -10.73 -7.37
N ILE A 48 11.24 -11.45 -8.37
CA ILE A 48 11.46 -12.90 -8.52
C ILE A 48 12.37 -13.26 -9.70
N VAL A 49 12.90 -12.28 -10.43
CA VAL A 49 13.74 -12.51 -11.62
C VAL A 49 14.86 -13.52 -11.34
N GLU A 50 15.65 -13.31 -10.28
CA GLU A 50 16.74 -14.21 -9.91
C GLU A 50 16.26 -15.61 -9.45
N ALA A 51 15.13 -15.68 -8.76
CA ALA A 51 14.57 -16.93 -8.28
C ALA A 51 14.11 -17.83 -9.44
N ARG A 52 13.65 -17.23 -10.54
CA ARG A 52 13.14 -17.95 -11.73
C ARG A 52 14.22 -18.72 -12.49
N PHE A 53 15.50 -18.41 -12.30
CA PHE A 53 16.60 -19.16 -12.91
C PHE A 53 17.01 -20.42 -12.12
N LYS A 54 16.33 -20.72 -11.01
CA LYS A 54 16.64 -21.86 -10.14
C LYS A 54 15.66 -23.02 -10.36
N SER A 55 16.00 -24.19 -9.84
CA SER A 55 15.09 -25.34 -9.85
C SER A 55 13.77 -25.01 -9.14
N ILE A 56 12.68 -25.68 -9.51
CA ILE A 56 11.33 -25.35 -9.01
C ILE A 56 11.24 -25.29 -7.49
N ILE A 57 11.88 -26.25 -6.80
CA ILE A 57 11.92 -26.30 -5.33
C ILE A 57 12.64 -25.07 -4.79
N ARG A 58 13.83 -24.76 -5.33
CA ARG A 58 14.65 -23.65 -4.86
C ARG A 58 14.02 -22.28 -5.15
N MET A 59 13.41 -22.12 -6.33
CA MET A 59 12.66 -20.92 -6.70
C MET A 59 11.54 -20.63 -5.69
N LEU A 60 10.75 -21.65 -5.33
CA LEU A 60 9.64 -21.50 -4.40
C LEU A 60 10.12 -21.18 -2.97
N GLU A 61 11.20 -21.82 -2.52
CA GLU A 61 11.81 -21.52 -1.22
C GLU A 61 12.29 -20.07 -1.13
N ASP A 62 12.95 -19.57 -2.17
CA ASP A 62 13.45 -18.20 -2.22
C ASP A 62 12.29 -17.18 -2.22
N ILE A 63 11.25 -17.43 -3.03
CA ILE A 63 10.06 -16.58 -3.06
C ILE A 63 9.39 -16.57 -1.68
N ARG A 64 9.17 -17.74 -1.06
CA ARG A 64 8.57 -17.86 0.27
C ARG A 64 9.36 -17.07 1.30
N THR A 65 10.67 -17.26 1.35
CA THR A 65 11.56 -16.62 2.33
C THR A 65 11.54 -15.10 2.15
N LYS A 66 11.67 -14.62 0.90
CA LYS A 66 11.61 -13.19 0.57
C LYS A 66 10.30 -12.55 0.98
N MET A 67 9.17 -13.22 0.73
CA MET A 67 7.84 -12.72 1.11
C MET A 67 7.65 -12.68 2.62
N MET A 68 8.07 -13.74 3.34
CA MET A 68 8.03 -13.77 4.81
C MET A 68 8.84 -12.62 5.42
N THR A 69 10.08 -12.42 4.98
CA THR A 69 10.94 -11.33 5.45
C THR A 69 10.32 -9.96 5.16
N ARG A 70 9.80 -9.75 3.95
CA ARG A 70 9.16 -8.49 3.56
C ARG A 70 7.93 -8.19 4.40
N ILE A 71 7.09 -9.19 4.69
CA ILE A 71 5.90 -9.03 5.55
C ILE A 71 6.33 -8.57 6.94
N VAL A 72 7.31 -9.23 7.56
CA VAL A 72 7.80 -8.86 8.91
C VAL A 72 8.35 -7.43 8.92
N GLN A 73 9.16 -7.06 7.92
CA GLN A 73 9.69 -5.70 7.80
C GLN A 73 8.57 -4.66 7.67
N LYS A 74 7.55 -4.93 6.85
CA LYS A 74 6.41 -4.02 6.67
C LYS A 74 5.55 -3.93 7.93
N MET A 75 5.32 -5.03 8.65
CA MET A 75 4.62 -5.01 9.93
C MET A 75 5.35 -4.15 10.97
N LYS A 76 6.68 -4.29 11.10
CA LYS A 76 7.47 -3.43 12.00
C LYS A 76 7.31 -1.95 11.66
N LEU A 77 7.44 -1.61 10.37
CA LEU A 77 7.24 -0.25 9.89
C LEU A 77 5.83 0.27 10.18
N CYS A 78 4.79 -0.54 10.00
CA CYS A 78 3.41 -0.16 10.33
C CYS A 78 3.19 0.02 11.84
N ASN A 79 3.84 -0.78 12.69
CA ASN A 79 3.73 -0.63 14.15
C ASN A 79 4.36 0.68 14.65
N GLU A 80 5.34 1.23 13.92
CA GLU A 80 5.95 2.52 14.21
C GLU A 80 5.11 3.71 13.66
N TRP A 81 4.00 3.47 12.96
CA TRP A 81 3.16 4.53 12.42
C TRP A 81 2.43 5.28 13.52
N LYS A 82 2.77 6.56 13.68
CA LYS A 82 2.12 7.48 14.64
C LYS A 82 0.91 8.22 14.05
N GLN A 83 0.73 8.18 12.74
CA GLN A 83 -0.21 9.02 11.99
C GLN A 83 -1.26 8.18 11.29
N ASN A 84 -2.39 8.80 10.92
CA ASN A 84 -3.49 8.13 10.22
C ASN A 84 -3.25 7.89 8.71
N TYR A 85 -2.07 8.26 8.21
CA TYR A 85 -1.69 8.16 6.81
C TYR A 85 -0.36 7.41 6.68
N GLY A 86 -0.20 6.65 5.58
CA GLY A 86 1.06 5.95 5.31
C GLY A 86 2.24 6.91 5.11
N LEU A 87 3.44 6.47 5.50
CA LEU A 87 4.66 7.30 5.47
C LEU A 87 4.94 7.93 4.09
N LEU A 88 4.70 7.22 3.00
CA LEU A 88 4.91 7.75 1.64
C LEU A 88 3.93 8.88 1.30
N VAL A 89 2.66 8.73 1.69
CA VAL A 89 1.63 9.78 1.49
C VAL A 89 2.00 11.01 2.32
N LYS A 90 2.45 10.80 3.57
CA LYS A 90 2.91 11.88 4.44
C LYS A 90 4.15 12.59 3.86
N ALA A 91 5.13 11.85 3.36
CA ALA A 91 6.31 12.42 2.72
C ALA A 91 5.95 13.27 1.49
N LYS A 92 5.05 12.78 0.62
CA LYS A 92 4.52 13.56 -0.51
C LYS A 92 3.79 14.82 -0.03
N PHE A 93 2.94 14.69 0.98
CA PHE A 93 2.22 15.82 1.57
C PHE A 93 3.17 16.87 2.15
N ASP A 94 4.20 16.46 2.90
CA ASP A 94 5.17 17.37 3.51
C ASP A 94 6.04 18.06 2.46
N ALA A 95 6.40 17.37 1.38
CA ALA A 95 7.06 17.99 0.23
C ALA A 95 6.15 19.07 -0.40
N ASN A 96 4.89 18.74 -0.68
CA ASN A 96 3.93 19.68 -1.24
C ASN A 96 3.67 20.88 -0.33
N LYS A 97 3.62 20.66 1.00
CA LYS A 97 3.47 21.74 1.98
C LYS A 97 4.64 22.73 1.89
N LYS A 98 5.88 22.24 1.78
CA LYS A 98 7.06 23.11 1.60
C LYS A 98 6.98 23.90 0.31
N TYR A 99 6.62 23.24 -0.80
CA TYR A 99 6.44 23.93 -2.08
C TYR A 99 5.37 25.02 -2.01
N CYS A 100 4.27 24.79 -1.28
CA CYS A 100 3.17 25.75 -1.15
C CYS A 100 3.60 27.08 -0.48
N VAL A 101 4.63 27.07 0.38
CA VAL A 101 5.16 28.30 1.01
C VAL A 101 5.72 29.29 -0.02
N GLU A 102 6.15 28.82 -1.19
CA GLU A 102 6.65 29.66 -2.28
C GLU A 102 5.53 30.33 -3.10
N TRP A 103 4.27 29.93 -2.89
CA TRP A 103 3.13 30.43 -3.64
C TRP A 103 2.39 31.49 -2.82
N GLN A 104 2.25 32.68 -3.40
CA GLN A 104 1.43 33.76 -2.87
C GLN A 104 0.06 33.74 -3.55
N LEU A 105 -0.98 33.78 -2.73
CA LEU A 105 -2.36 33.96 -3.19
C LEU A 105 -2.64 35.46 -3.24
N ILE A 106 -2.85 35.99 -4.44
CA ILE A 106 -3.26 37.40 -4.64
C ILE A 106 -4.76 37.39 -4.94
N TRP A 107 -5.53 38.05 -4.08
CA TRP A 107 -6.99 38.07 -4.18
C TRP A 107 -7.47 39.28 -4.99
N SER A 108 -8.33 39.06 -5.98
CA SER A 108 -8.77 40.08 -6.96
C SER A 108 -10.18 40.64 -6.71
N GLY A 109 -10.77 40.42 -5.53
CA GLY A 109 -12.09 41.00 -5.21
C GLY A 109 -13.27 40.11 -5.60
N GLU A 110 -13.59 40.00 -6.89
CA GLU A 110 -14.94 39.58 -7.28
C GLU A 110 -15.16 38.07 -7.44
N ASN A 111 -14.12 37.25 -7.61
CA ASN A 111 -14.13 35.76 -7.51
C ASN A 111 -12.81 35.10 -7.97
N GLY A 112 -11.79 35.89 -8.35
CA GLY A 112 -10.52 35.38 -8.84
C GLY A 112 -9.42 35.40 -7.77
N CYS A 113 -8.63 34.34 -7.74
CA CYS A 113 -7.36 34.30 -7.03
C CYS A 113 -6.26 34.00 -8.03
N GLU A 114 -5.16 34.76 -8.00
CA GLU A 114 -3.96 34.43 -8.75
C GLU A 114 -2.94 33.76 -7.82
N LEU A 115 -2.36 32.65 -8.28
CA LEU A 115 -1.29 31.95 -7.59
C LEU A 115 0.04 32.35 -8.24
N ARG A 116 0.88 33.09 -7.50
CA ARG A 116 2.18 33.58 -7.98
C ARG A 116 3.31 32.88 -7.22
N LYS A 117 4.31 32.34 -7.92
CA LYS A 117 5.47 31.66 -7.32
C LYS A 117 6.70 32.59 -7.33
N GLY A 118 7.18 33.00 -6.15
CA GLY A 118 8.44 33.75 -5.96
C GLY A 118 8.43 35.27 -6.22
N SER A 119 9.30 35.98 -5.48
CA SER A 119 9.49 37.44 -5.39
C SER A 119 10.24 38.04 -6.59
N TYR A 120 10.03 39.34 -6.84
CA TYR A 120 10.68 40.19 -7.88
C TYR A 120 12.19 39.98 -8.05
#